data_AF-A0A9N9LEB3-F1
#
_entry.id   AF-A0A9N9LEB3-F1
#
_cell.length_a   1.000
_cell.length_b   1.000
_cell.length_c   1.000
_cell.angle_alpha   90.00
_cell.angle_beta   90.00
_cell.angle_gamma   90.00
#
_symmetry.space_group_name_H-M   'P 1'
#
loop_
_entity.id
_entity.type
_entity.pdbx_description
1 polymer ?
#
loop_
_entity_poly.entity_id
_entity_poly.type
_entity_poly.pdbx_seq_one_letter_code
_entity_poly.pdbx_strand_id
1 'polypeptide(L)'
;MSVTIDNGPMDGPDQIVPEHSPKRSFGEHIQHIVKAFTTKEGLVGTYDYAFLFRPNLPFMKKSKKRAPFFGLQDRMPVVLALLLGFQHALAMLAGVITPPLIIGGSANFSANTTQYLVSTSLIVCGILSAVQITRFHIYKTPYYIGTGLISVVGTSFAIIPIATKGLSQMYSNGMCPSSADGTPLPCPEGYGAVLGTSSLCALLEIGLSFLPPSALKKLFPPLVTGPTVTLIGVSLITSGLKNWAGGSGNCNGRPETGNFQLCPSNSAPHALPWGSAEFIGLGVSVFVTIILSERFGAPIMKSLSVVIGLLVGCIIAAATGYFDKSSIDAAPAASFIWVETFPLSVYGPFILPFMAVYLILMMEAIGDITATCDVSRLQVDGKLFDSRIQGGVLADGFNGMLAGLCTITPMSTFAQNNGVIALTRCANRKAGYAACFFLIVMGVFSKFAAALTSIPSAVLGGMTTFLFASVAVSGIRIIATVPFTRRTRFILTAAMSLGLGAILVPDWFSYVFTYKGGNRAKAGFFDAIALVMETGFAVTAFLAVALNLMLPEEDEGEEVESLAGDLVDERRAEEAEMGDPEWKGHDSENGRVRPSGSTNGNVELSKA
;
A
#
# COMPACT_ATOMS: atom_id res chain seq x y z
N MET A 1 -37.35 1.53 -21.52
CA MET A 1 -38.27 1.02 -20.47
C MET A 1 -38.24 2.04 -19.33
N SER A 2 -39.29 2.87 -19.21
CA SER A 2 -39.36 3.91 -18.17
C SER A 2 -39.65 3.24 -16.83
N VAL A 3 -38.91 3.66 -15.80
CA VAL A 3 -39.11 3.18 -14.42
C VAL A 3 -39.69 4.35 -13.62
N THR A 4 -40.95 4.20 -13.24
CA THR A 4 -41.67 5.02 -12.28
C THR A 4 -41.03 4.91 -10.89
N ILE A 5 -40.76 6.07 -10.27
CA ILE A 5 -40.25 6.17 -8.90
C ILE A 5 -41.46 6.23 -7.96
N ASP A 6 -41.58 5.21 -7.12
CA ASP A 6 -42.60 5.10 -6.06
C ASP A 6 -42.09 5.80 -4.79
N ASN A 7 -42.84 6.79 -4.30
CA ASN A 7 -42.51 7.61 -3.13
C ASN A 7 -42.98 6.93 -1.83
N GLY A 8 -42.13 6.09 -1.24
CA GLY A 8 -42.23 5.67 0.16
C GLY A 8 -41.49 6.66 1.10
N PRO A 9 -41.79 6.67 2.42
CA PRO A 9 -41.25 7.68 3.32
C PRO A 9 -39.73 7.54 3.42
N MET A 10 -39.04 8.55 2.93
CA MET A 10 -37.59 8.68 2.94
C MET A 10 -37.11 8.96 4.37
N ASP A 11 -36.45 7.99 4.99
CA ASP A 11 -35.40 8.32 5.97
C ASP A 11 -34.35 9.14 5.21
N GLY A 12 -34.23 10.42 5.56
CA GLY A 12 -33.44 11.39 4.82
C GLY A 12 -31.96 11.01 4.71
N PRO A 13 -31.22 11.57 3.73
CA PRO A 13 -29.78 11.40 3.66
C PRO A 13 -29.12 12.00 4.90
N ASP A 14 -28.36 11.19 5.64
CA ASP A 14 -27.47 11.64 6.72
C ASP A 14 -26.66 12.85 6.23
N GLN A 15 -26.79 13.98 6.93
CA GLN A 15 -26.24 15.26 6.52
C GLN A 15 -24.71 15.20 6.35
N ILE A 16 -24.25 15.45 5.12
CA ILE A 16 -22.84 15.54 4.72
C ILE A 16 -22.40 17.02 4.80
N VAL A 17 -22.43 17.61 5.99
CA VAL A 17 -21.95 18.99 6.21
C VAL A 17 -20.76 18.94 7.19
N PRO A 18 -19.70 19.74 7.02
CA PRO A 18 -18.64 19.84 8.02
C PRO A 18 -19.25 20.43 9.28
N GLU A 19 -19.59 19.59 10.24
CA GLU A 19 -20.09 20.07 11.51
C GLU A 19 -18.92 20.73 12.26
N HIS A 20 -18.92 22.06 12.32
CA HIS A 20 -18.23 22.80 13.38
C HIS A 20 -18.98 22.53 14.69
N SER A 21 -18.93 21.29 15.16
CA SER A 21 -19.38 20.92 16.50
C SER A 21 -18.54 21.75 17.49
N PRO A 22 -19.15 22.55 18.38
CA PRO A 22 -18.40 23.35 19.35
C PRO A 22 -17.51 22.43 20.20
N LYS A 23 -16.30 22.91 20.55
CA LYS A 23 -15.41 22.19 21.46
C LYS A 23 -16.16 21.93 22.77
N ARG A 24 -16.60 20.69 22.96
CA ARG A 24 -17.34 20.27 24.16
C ARG A 24 -16.51 20.52 25.41
N SER A 25 -17.17 20.91 26.49
CA SER A 25 -16.52 21.05 27.79
C SER A 25 -15.95 19.71 28.24
N PHE A 26 -14.85 19.72 29.00
CA PHE A 26 -14.25 18.51 29.56
C PHE A 26 -15.26 17.68 30.37
N GLY A 27 -16.17 18.35 31.10
CA GLY A 27 -17.24 17.69 31.85
C GLY A 27 -18.28 16.97 30.96
N GLU A 28 -18.65 17.56 29.83
CA GLU A 28 -19.55 16.94 28.84
C GLU A 28 -18.88 15.75 28.15
N HIS A 29 -17.55 15.81 27.97
CA HIS A 29 -16.77 14.72 27.41
C HIS A 29 -16.78 13.49 28.35
N ILE A 30 -16.58 13.71 29.65
CA ILE A 30 -16.65 12.65 30.67
C ILE A 30 -18.05 12.06 30.75
N GLN A 31 -19.09 12.90 30.83
CA GLN A 31 -20.48 12.41 30.87
C GLN A 31 -20.84 11.58 29.63
N HIS A 32 -20.35 11.96 28.46
CA HIS A 32 -20.56 11.22 27.22
C HIS A 32 -19.79 9.88 27.21
N ILE A 33 -18.57 9.83 27.73
CA ILE A 33 -17.82 8.56 27.90
C ILE A 33 -18.58 7.66 28.87
N VAL A 34 -18.99 8.18 30.03
CA VAL A 34 -19.78 7.42 31.01
C VAL A 34 -21.05 6.88 30.35
N LYS A 35 -21.80 7.70 29.61
CA LYS A 35 -23.03 7.27 28.92
C LYS A 35 -22.74 6.21 27.86
N ALA A 36 -21.64 6.32 27.11
CA ALA A 36 -21.25 5.34 26.11
C ALA A 36 -20.94 3.94 26.71
N PHE A 37 -20.34 3.91 27.90
CA PHE A 37 -20.00 2.67 28.61
C PHE A 37 -21.04 2.18 29.62
N THR A 38 -22.06 2.99 29.96
CA THR A 38 -23.10 2.60 30.94
C THR A 38 -24.45 2.32 30.31
N THR A 39 -24.73 2.81 29.09
CA THR A 39 -26.03 2.61 28.44
C THR A 39 -25.98 1.50 27.39
N LYS A 40 -27.03 0.69 27.30
CA LYS A 40 -27.16 -0.39 26.30
C LYS A 40 -27.06 0.13 24.86
N GLU A 41 -27.60 1.32 24.59
CA GLU A 41 -27.51 2.01 23.30
C GLU A 41 -26.08 2.45 22.95
N GLY A 42 -25.31 2.96 23.93
CA GLY A 42 -23.91 3.35 23.70
C GLY A 42 -22.97 2.16 23.54
N LEU A 43 -23.27 1.06 24.24
CA LEU A 43 -22.37 -0.10 24.30
C LEU A 43 -22.59 -1.04 23.12
N VAL A 44 -23.84 -1.48 22.88
CA VAL A 44 -24.20 -2.45 21.84
C VAL A 44 -24.95 -1.77 20.69
N GLY A 45 -25.78 -0.77 20.98
CA GLY A 45 -26.57 -0.07 19.96
C GLY A 45 -27.57 -0.98 19.23
N THR A 46 -28.13 -0.47 18.14
CA THR A 46 -29.17 -1.14 17.33
C THR A 46 -28.63 -1.73 16.01
N TYR A 47 -27.30 -1.91 15.93
CA TYR A 47 -26.65 -2.39 14.72
C TYR A 47 -26.95 -3.88 14.45
N ASP A 48 -27.17 -4.26 13.18
CA ASP A 48 -27.36 -5.65 12.78
C ASP A 48 -26.03 -6.39 12.69
N TYR A 49 -25.54 -6.87 13.84
CA TYR A 49 -24.30 -7.64 13.92
C TYR A 49 -24.34 -8.94 13.11
N ALA A 50 -25.53 -9.53 12.88
CA ALA A 50 -25.65 -10.77 12.14
C ALA A 50 -25.25 -10.60 10.66
N PHE A 51 -25.41 -9.39 10.11
CA PHE A 51 -24.93 -9.07 8.76
C PHE A 51 -23.42 -9.27 8.61
N LEU A 52 -22.63 -8.91 9.62
CA LEU A 52 -21.17 -8.96 9.55
C LEU A 52 -20.60 -10.39 9.48
N PHE A 53 -21.33 -11.36 10.03
CA PHE A 53 -20.91 -12.76 10.15
C PHE A 53 -21.65 -13.72 9.20
N ARG A 54 -22.63 -13.25 8.42
CA ARG A 54 -23.37 -14.09 7.49
C ARG A 54 -22.57 -14.33 6.20
N PRO A 55 -22.15 -15.58 5.90
CA PRO A 55 -21.44 -15.88 4.66
C PRO A 55 -22.39 -15.84 3.45
N ASN A 56 -21.83 -15.63 2.27
CA ASN A 56 -22.58 -15.64 1.00
C ASN A 56 -22.44 -17.00 0.32
N LEU A 57 -23.07 -18.03 0.91
CA LEU A 57 -23.11 -19.36 0.31
C LEU A 57 -24.11 -19.41 -0.86
N PRO A 58 -23.86 -20.20 -1.91
CA PRO A 58 -24.72 -20.27 -3.10
C PRO A 58 -26.16 -20.71 -2.79
N PHE A 59 -26.37 -21.40 -1.66
CA PHE A 59 -27.68 -21.89 -1.21
C PHE A 59 -28.41 -20.92 -0.26
N MET A 60 -27.83 -19.78 0.10
CA MET A 60 -28.42 -18.80 1.02
C MET A 60 -29.08 -17.64 0.27
N LYS A 61 -30.23 -17.15 0.78
CA LYS A 61 -30.86 -15.92 0.27
C LYS A 61 -29.97 -14.72 0.56
N LYS A 62 -29.54 -14.00 -0.49
CA LYS A 62 -28.78 -12.75 -0.35
C LYS A 62 -29.59 -11.72 0.43
N SER A 63 -28.99 -11.13 1.47
CA SER A 63 -29.62 -10.02 2.19
C SER A 63 -29.77 -8.82 1.26
N LYS A 64 -30.99 -8.26 1.16
CA LYS A 64 -31.27 -7.05 0.37
C LYS A 64 -30.85 -5.76 1.09
N LYS A 65 -30.65 -5.79 2.42
CA LYS A 65 -30.28 -4.60 3.20
C LYS A 65 -28.78 -4.35 3.08
N ARG A 66 -28.41 -3.19 2.55
CA ARG A 66 -27.03 -2.70 2.54
C ARG A 66 -26.68 -2.15 3.92
N ALA A 67 -25.46 -2.40 4.41
CA ALA A 67 -25.01 -1.83 5.68
C ALA A 67 -25.06 -0.29 5.65
N PRO A 68 -25.48 0.36 6.77
CA PRO A 68 -25.43 1.80 6.90
C PRO A 68 -23.97 2.28 6.83
N PHE A 69 -23.75 3.43 6.22
CA PHE A 69 -22.43 4.01 6.11
C PHE A 69 -22.15 4.86 7.36
N PHE A 70 -21.09 4.56 8.10
CA PHE A 70 -20.63 5.38 9.22
C PHE A 70 -19.55 6.36 8.74
N GLY A 71 -19.86 7.65 8.80
CA GLY A 71 -18.93 8.74 8.58
C GLY A 71 -17.85 8.87 9.67
N LEU A 72 -16.90 9.78 9.44
CA LEU A 72 -15.72 9.99 10.28
C LEU A 72 -16.04 10.23 11.76
N GLN A 73 -17.16 10.89 12.03
CA GLN A 73 -17.50 11.52 13.32
C GLN A 73 -18.80 10.99 13.92
N ASP A 74 -19.42 10.00 13.27
CA ASP A 74 -20.72 9.50 13.65
C ASP A 74 -20.70 8.86 15.04
N ARG A 75 -21.88 8.80 15.68
CA ARG A 75 -22.03 8.04 16.92
C ARG A 75 -22.03 6.55 16.58
N MET A 76 -20.93 5.89 16.91
CA MET A 76 -20.78 4.44 16.81
C MET A 76 -20.82 3.78 18.20
N PRO A 77 -21.54 2.64 18.36
CA PRO A 77 -21.49 1.83 19.58
C PRO A 77 -20.08 1.32 19.86
N VAL A 78 -19.70 1.25 21.14
CA VAL A 78 -18.33 0.87 21.53
C VAL A 78 -17.98 -0.55 21.07
N VAL A 79 -18.89 -1.51 21.19
CA VAL A 79 -18.64 -2.90 20.76
C VAL A 79 -18.41 -2.97 19.26
N LEU A 80 -19.19 -2.23 18.46
CA LEU A 80 -18.99 -2.17 17.01
C LEU A 80 -17.64 -1.53 16.65
N ALA A 81 -17.26 -0.44 17.34
CA ALA A 81 -15.96 0.19 17.15
C ALA A 81 -14.80 -0.75 17.50
N LEU A 82 -14.90 -1.51 18.60
CA LEU A 82 -13.91 -2.51 18.98
C LEU A 82 -13.85 -3.67 17.97
N LEU A 83 -14.99 -4.17 17.52
CA LEU A 83 -15.04 -5.27 16.55
C LEU A 83 -14.43 -4.87 15.21
N LEU A 84 -14.84 -3.72 14.67
CA LEU A 84 -14.28 -3.21 13.40
C LEU A 84 -12.81 -2.78 13.56
N GLY A 85 -12.43 -2.25 14.73
CA GLY A 85 -11.04 -1.95 15.04
C GLY A 85 -10.17 -3.21 15.09
N PHE A 86 -10.67 -4.29 15.69
CA PHE A 86 -10.00 -5.59 15.68
C PHE A 86 -9.86 -6.13 14.25
N GLN A 87 -10.91 -5.99 13.42
CA GLN A 87 -10.85 -6.34 12.00
C GLN A 87 -9.79 -5.51 11.25
N HIS A 88 -9.70 -4.20 11.47
CA HIS A 88 -8.64 -3.38 10.90
C HIS A 88 -7.26 -3.87 11.35
N ALA A 89 -7.06 -4.07 12.66
CA ALA A 89 -5.79 -4.54 13.21
C ALA A 89 -5.34 -5.88 12.60
N LEU A 90 -6.26 -6.84 12.46
CA LEU A 90 -5.99 -8.10 11.79
C LEU A 90 -5.71 -7.90 10.29
N ALA A 91 -6.50 -7.12 9.56
CA ALA A 91 -6.31 -6.91 8.12
C ALA A 91 -4.90 -6.39 7.77
N MET A 92 -4.28 -5.61 8.66
CA MET A 92 -2.96 -5.01 8.46
C MET A 92 -1.84 -5.84 9.08
N LEU A 93 -2.17 -6.81 9.94
CA LEU A 93 -1.22 -7.63 10.70
C LEU A 93 -0.14 -8.21 9.78
N ALA A 94 -0.55 -8.84 8.68
CA ALA A 94 0.36 -9.42 7.70
C ALA A 94 1.37 -8.41 7.16
N GLY A 95 0.93 -7.19 6.83
CA GLY A 95 1.81 -6.15 6.32
C GLY A 95 2.73 -5.56 7.39
N VAL A 96 2.29 -5.46 8.64
CA VAL A 96 3.10 -4.91 9.74
C VAL A 96 4.22 -5.85 10.17
N ILE A 97 3.99 -7.17 10.12
CA ILE A 97 4.95 -8.17 10.63
C ILE A 97 5.96 -8.61 9.57
N THR A 98 5.61 -8.52 8.28
CA THR A 98 6.43 -9.03 7.19
C THR A 98 7.79 -8.32 7.06
N PRO A 99 7.89 -6.98 7.07
CA PRO A 99 9.19 -6.31 6.92
C PRO A 99 10.17 -6.61 8.06
N PRO A 100 9.79 -6.56 9.35
CA PRO A 100 10.65 -7.01 10.44
C PRO A 100 11.20 -8.44 10.27
N LEU A 101 10.35 -9.38 9.80
CA LEU A 101 10.76 -10.76 9.54
C LEU A 101 11.82 -10.85 8.42
N ILE A 102 11.60 -10.15 7.29
CA ILE A 102 12.49 -10.20 6.13
C ILE A 102 13.83 -9.49 6.43
N ILE A 103 13.78 -8.32 7.06
CA ILE A 103 14.97 -7.53 7.38
C ILE A 103 15.76 -8.21 8.50
N GLY A 104 15.08 -8.73 9.53
CA GLY A 104 15.72 -9.51 10.60
C GLY A 104 16.41 -10.77 10.07
N GLY A 105 15.79 -11.47 9.12
CA GLY A 105 16.41 -12.59 8.42
C GLY A 105 17.65 -12.18 7.61
N SER A 106 17.60 -11.05 6.91
CA SER A 106 18.74 -10.53 6.13
C SER A 106 19.87 -9.98 7.01
N ALA A 107 19.55 -9.54 8.23
CA ALA A 107 20.51 -9.15 9.26
C ALA A 107 21.04 -10.35 10.07
N ASN A 108 20.60 -11.57 9.78
CA ASN A 108 20.93 -12.82 10.48
C ASN A 108 20.64 -12.76 11.99
N PHE A 109 19.54 -12.10 12.37
CA PHE A 109 19.16 -11.99 13.77
C PHE A 109 18.66 -13.31 14.37
N SER A 110 18.84 -13.42 15.69
CA SER A 110 18.30 -14.54 16.46
C SER A 110 16.77 -14.49 16.49
N ALA A 111 16.13 -15.63 16.77
CA ALA A 111 14.69 -15.69 16.94
C ALA A 111 14.17 -14.68 17.99
N ASN A 112 14.91 -14.47 19.09
CA ASN A 112 14.53 -13.52 20.14
C ASN A 112 14.51 -12.08 19.62
N THR A 113 15.55 -11.68 18.89
CA THR A 113 15.62 -10.33 18.30
C THR A 113 14.54 -10.14 17.23
N THR A 114 14.28 -11.14 16.41
CA THR A 114 13.19 -11.07 15.41
C THR A 114 11.82 -10.99 16.09
N GLN A 115 11.58 -11.72 17.18
CA GLN A 115 10.37 -11.63 18.00
C GLN A 115 10.21 -10.24 18.60
N TYR A 116 11.29 -9.69 19.14
CA TYR A 116 11.34 -8.32 19.62
C TYR A 116 10.92 -7.34 18.51
N LEU A 117 11.53 -7.41 17.32
CA LEU A 117 11.21 -6.52 16.20
C LEU A 117 9.75 -6.63 15.75
N VAL A 118 9.17 -7.84 15.70
CA VAL A 118 7.75 -8.04 15.38
C VAL A 118 6.86 -7.41 16.46
N SER A 119 7.18 -7.64 17.73
CA SER A 119 6.41 -7.08 18.86
C SER A 119 6.46 -5.54 18.89
N THR A 120 7.66 -4.97 18.72
CA THR A 120 7.89 -3.53 18.70
C THR A 120 7.27 -2.89 17.47
N SER A 121 7.30 -3.55 16.32
CA SER A 121 6.60 -3.09 15.11
C SER A 121 5.11 -2.93 15.37
N LEU A 122 4.45 -3.90 16.00
CA LEU A 122 3.03 -3.81 16.35
C LEU A 122 2.73 -2.65 17.32
N ILE A 123 3.54 -2.48 18.36
CA ILE A 123 3.38 -1.39 19.34
C ILE A 123 3.54 -0.03 18.65
N VAL A 124 4.63 0.15 17.93
CA VAL A 124 5.01 1.41 17.29
C VAL A 124 4.03 1.76 16.16
N CYS A 125 3.63 0.80 15.33
CA CYS A 125 2.59 1.01 14.33
C CYS A 125 1.28 1.45 14.98
N GLY A 126 0.86 0.82 16.08
CA GLY A 126 -0.36 1.22 16.80
C GLY A 126 -0.30 2.67 17.31
N ILE A 127 0.82 3.08 17.90
CA ILE A 127 1.04 4.45 18.41
C ILE A 127 1.06 5.46 17.26
N LEU A 128 1.85 5.21 16.22
CA LEU A 128 2.04 6.15 15.12
C LEU A 128 0.83 6.23 14.19
N SER A 129 0.05 5.15 14.11
CA SER A 129 -1.28 5.18 13.51
C SER A 129 -2.22 6.10 14.28
N ALA A 130 -2.17 6.12 15.62
CA ALA A 130 -2.98 7.05 16.39
C ALA A 130 -2.58 8.50 16.08
N VAL A 131 -1.28 8.79 15.92
CA VAL A 131 -0.77 10.10 15.49
C VAL A 131 -1.29 10.47 14.09
N GLN A 132 -1.25 9.52 13.14
CA GLN A 132 -1.73 9.74 11.77
C GLN A 132 -3.25 9.95 11.69
N ILE A 133 -4.03 9.23 12.50
CA ILE A 133 -5.50 9.32 12.57
C ILE A 133 -5.94 10.62 13.24
N THR A 134 -5.17 11.08 14.24
CA THR A 134 -5.38 12.41 14.82
C THR A 134 -5.12 13.50 13.79
N ARG A 135 -5.64 14.71 14.06
CA ARG A 135 -5.33 15.89 13.26
C ARG A 135 -4.95 17.01 14.19
N PHE A 136 -3.71 17.00 14.65
CA PHE A 136 -3.19 17.99 15.58
C PHE A 136 -2.81 19.26 14.84
N HIS A 137 -3.42 20.38 15.23
CA HIS A 137 -3.07 21.68 14.66
C HIS A 137 -1.76 22.19 15.27
N ILE A 138 -0.79 22.55 14.44
CA ILE A 138 0.47 23.13 14.91
C ILE A 138 0.21 24.59 15.29
N TYR A 139 0.31 24.89 16.58
CA TYR A 139 0.01 26.20 17.15
C TYR A 139 0.72 27.34 16.39
N LYS A 140 -0.04 28.40 16.05
CA LYS A 140 0.41 29.58 15.28
C LYS A 140 0.81 29.34 13.82
N THR A 141 0.53 28.17 13.24
CA THR A 141 0.81 27.90 11.82
C THR A 141 -0.45 27.37 11.12
N PRO A 142 -0.56 27.40 9.78
CA PRO A 142 -1.70 26.80 9.08
C PRO A 142 -1.63 25.26 9.00
N TYR A 143 -0.55 24.64 9.47
CA TYR A 143 -0.25 23.23 9.28
C TYR A 143 -0.90 22.34 10.33
N TYR A 144 -1.09 21.08 9.95
CA TYR A 144 -1.62 20.02 10.80
C TYR A 144 -0.67 18.82 10.75
N ILE A 145 -0.63 18.02 11.81
CA ILE A 145 0.00 16.71 11.83
C ILE A 145 -1.12 15.67 11.85
N GLY A 146 -1.09 14.78 10.88
CA GLY A 146 -2.05 13.70 10.68
C GLY A 146 -3.23 14.09 9.78
N THR A 147 -3.95 13.08 9.31
CA THR A 147 -4.94 13.18 8.23
C THR A 147 -6.33 13.47 8.76
N GLY A 148 -6.63 13.11 10.01
CA GLY A 148 -8.00 13.13 10.53
C GLY A 148 -8.93 12.11 9.85
N LEU A 149 -8.38 11.03 9.29
CA LEU A 149 -9.07 9.90 8.65
C LEU A 149 -8.66 8.60 9.35
N ILE A 150 -9.23 7.46 8.97
CA ILE A 150 -8.67 6.15 9.35
C ILE A 150 -7.43 5.89 8.49
N SER A 151 -6.35 6.64 8.71
CA SER A 151 -5.06 6.44 8.04
C SER A 151 -4.17 5.61 8.95
N VAL A 152 -4.20 4.30 8.77
CA VAL A 152 -3.38 3.40 9.57
C VAL A 152 -1.99 3.35 8.98
N VAL A 153 -0.97 3.29 9.84
CA VAL A 153 0.43 3.29 9.49
C VAL A 153 1.03 1.91 9.75
N GLY A 154 1.87 1.46 8.84
CA GLY A 154 2.64 0.23 8.99
C GLY A 154 4.03 0.36 8.37
N THR A 155 4.93 -0.56 8.68
CA THR A 155 6.27 -0.58 8.10
C THR A 155 6.19 -0.69 6.57
N SER A 156 6.78 0.26 5.85
CA SER A 156 6.67 0.29 4.40
C SER A 156 7.46 -0.83 3.75
N PHE A 157 6.92 -1.34 2.65
CA PHE A 157 7.55 -2.36 1.83
C PHE A 157 8.67 -1.82 0.95
N ALA A 158 8.67 -0.51 0.66
CA ALA A 158 9.71 0.14 -0.13
C ALA A 158 11.09 0.04 0.54
N ILE A 159 11.14 -0.12 1.86
CA ILE A 159 12.40 -0.24 2.61
C ILE A 159 13.09 -1.59 2.40
N ILE A 160 12.32 -2.65 2.16
CA ILE A 160 12.83 -4.03 2.20
C ILE A 160 13.99 -4.21 1.21
N PRO A 161 13.84 -3.89 -0.10
CA PRO A 161 14.90 -4.16 -1.07
C PRO A 161 16.18 -3.37 -0.76
N ILE A 162 16.05 -2.14 -0.26
CA ILE A 162 17.18 -1.29 0.09
C ILE A 162 17.90 -1.82 1.33
N ALA A 163 17.15 -2.18 2.37
CA ALA A 163 17.72 -2.76 3.58
C ALA A 163 18.40 -4.11 3.30
N THR A 164 17.77 -5.02 2.54
CA THR A 164 18.33 -6.35 2.28
C THR A 164 19.57 -6.29 1.40
N LYS A 165 19.54 -5.49 0.32
CA LYS A 165 20.72 -5.32 -0.55
C LYS A 165 21.83 -4.56 0.17
N GLY A 166 21.47 -3.53 0.92
CA GLY A 166 22.38 -2.77 1.74
C GLY A 166 23.11 -3.63 2.77
N LEU A 167 22.38 -4.45 3.51
CA LEU A 167 22.98 -5.40 4.45
C LEU A 167 23.89 -6.40 3.73
N SER A 168 23.46 -6.95 2.59
CA SER A 168 24.29 -7.84 1.76
C SER A 168 25.63 -7.19 1.37
N GLN A 169 25.60 -5.92 0.98
CA GLN A 169 26.80 -5.16 0.66
C GLN A 169 27.68 -4.90 1.90
N MET A 170 27.08 -4.66 3.07
CA MET A 170 27.81 -4.49 4.32
C MET A 170 28.53 -5.79 4.76
N TYR A 171 27.96 -6.96 4.48
CA TYR A 171 28.69 -8.24 4.62
C TYR A 171 29.83 -8.35 3.62
N SER A 172 29.59 -8.02 2.35
CA SER A 172 30.63 -8.08 1.29
C SER A 172 31.82 -7.15 1.58
N ASN A 173 31.56 -5.97 2.13
CA ASN A 173 32.58 -4.96 2.41
C ASN A 173 33.19 -5.10 3.82
N GLY A 174 32.82 -6.16 4.57
CA GLY A 174 33.40 -6.50 5.87
C GLY A 174 32.94 -5.63 7.05
N MET A 175 31.88 -4.83 6.88
CA MET A 175 31.29 -4.06 7.99
C MET A 175 30.43 -4.95 8.88
N CYS A 176 29.69 -5.90 8.29
CA CYS A 176 28.97 -6.91 9.04
C CYS A 176 29.84 -8.15 9.27
N PRO A 177 29.74 -8.81 10.44
CA PRO A 177 30.55 -9.98 10.76
C PRO A 177 30.10 -11.21 9.96
N SER A 178 31.07 -12.01 9.53
CA SER A 178 30.85 -13.33 8.92
C SER A 178 31.75 -14.36 9.60
N SER A 179 31.29 -15.61 9.71
CA SER A 179 32.08 -16.72 10.24
C SER A 179 33.27 -17.04 9.33
N ALA A 180 34.23 -17.81 9.84
CA ALA A 180 35.38 -18.30 9.06
C ALA A 180 34.94 -19.10 7.81
N ASP A 181 33.78 -19.77 7.88
CA ASP A 181 33.19 -20.53 6.79
C ASP A 181 32.42 -19.66 5.78
N GLY A 182 32.44 -18.34 5.93
CA GLY A 182 31.73 -17.38 5.08
C GLY A 182 30.24 -17.20 5.41
N THR A 183 29.72 -17.87 6.44
CA THR A 183 28.32 -17.71 6.86
C THR A 183 28.10 -16.35 7.53
N PRO A 184 27.13 -15.54 7.07
CA PRO A 184 26.78 -14.27 7.72
C PRO A 184 26.39 -14.44 9.20
N LEU A 185 26.93 -13.60 10.08
CA LEU A 185 26.61 -13.55 11.52
C LEU A 185 25.65 -12.38 11.84
N PRO A 186 24.98 -12.37 13.00
CA PRO A 186 24.08 -11.27 13.37
C PRO A 186 24.74 -9.89 13.25
N CYS A 187 24.13 -8.96 12.50
CA CYS A 187 24.70 -7.62 12.24
C CYS A 187 23.84 -6.48 12.84
N PRO A 188 23.87 -6.27 14.17
CA PRO A 188 23.11 -5.19 14.82
C PRO A 188 23.60 -3.79 14.42
N GLU A 189 24.90 -3.64 14.11
CA GLU A 189 25.46 -2.39 13.60
C GLU A 189 24.90 -2.02 12.22
N GLY A 190 24.74 -3.02 11.33
CA GLY A 190 24.14 -2.83 10.02
C GLY A 190 22.69 -2.41 10.09
N TYR A 191 21.91 -3.05 10.97
CA TYR A 191 20.52 -2.64 11.21
C TYR A 191 20.45 -1.25 11.87
N GLY A 192 21.34 -0.94 12.81
CA GLY A 192 21.46 0.38 13.41
C GLY A 192 21.82 1.48 12.41
N ALA A 193 22.61 1.15 11.38
CA ALA A 193 22.91 2.03 10.25
C ALA A 193 21.69 2.27 9.35
N VAL A 194 20.88 1.23 9.11
CA VAL A 194 19.58 1.35 8.42
C VAL A 194 18.69 2.33 9.18
N LEU A 195 18.50 2.13 10.49
CA LEU A 195 17.65 2.98 11.33
C LEU A 195 18.15 4.43 11.42
N GLY A 196 19.46 4.63 11.68
CA GLY A 196 20.02 5.96 11.84
C GLY A 196 19.98 6.77 10.55
N THR A 197 20.37 6.15 9.43
CA THR A 197 20.33 6.82 8.12
C THR A 197 18.90 7.08 7.67
N SER A 198 17.97 6.13 7.86
CA SER A 198 16.57 6.34 7.51
C SER A 198 15.92 7.41 8.38
N SER A 199 16.25 7.50 9.67
CA SER A 199 15.72 8.56 10.55
C SER A 199 16.18 9.94 10.09
N LEU A 200 17.44 10.06 9.63
CA LEU A 200 17.97 11.30 9.05
C LEU A 200 17.26 11.66 7.74
N CYS A 201 17.09 10.69 6.84
CA CYS A 201 16.42 10.92 5.55
C CYS A 201 14.93 11.25 5.69
N ALA A 202 14.28 10.89 6.80
CA ALA A 202 12.89 11.28 7.10
C ALA A 202 12.70 12.80 7.12
N LEU A 203 13.75 13.55 7.47
CA LEU A 203 13.74 15.02 7.45
C LEU A 203 13.49 15.58 6.05
N LEU A 204 13.83 14.83 4.99
CA LEU A 204 13.51 15.21 3.61
C LEU A 204 12.01 15.27 3.40
N GLU A 205 11.29 14.19 3.75
CA GLU A 205 9.84 14.14 3.62
C GLU A 205 9.15 15.19 4.49
N ILE A 206 9.61 15.37 5.74
CA ILE A 206 9.13 16.43 6.62
C ILE A 206 9.32 17.81 5.95
N GLY A 207 10.50 18.08 5.39
CA GLY A 207 10.78 19.32 4.68
C GLY A 207 9.88 19.52 3.46
N LEU A 208 9.70 18.47 2.65
CA LEU A 208 8.85 18.51 1.45
C LEU A 208 7.36 18.62 1.77
N SER A 209 6.91 18.15 2.95
CA SER A 209 5.51 18.27 3.38
C SER A 209 5.03 19.72 3.53
N PHE A 210 5.96 20.67 3.72
CA PHE A 210 5.68 22.10 3.78
C PHE A 210 5.58 22.76 2.40
N LEU A 211 5.86 22.04 1.31
CA LEU A 211 5.63 22.53 -0.05
C LEU A 211 4.13 22.66 -0.33
N PRO A 212 3.74 23.58 -1.24
CA PRO A 212 2.34 23.72 -1.61
C PRO A 212 1.82 22.40 -2.22
N PRO A 213 0.57 21.99 -1.94
CA PRO A 213 0.00 20.73 -2.41
C PRO A 213 -0.01 20.63 -3.94
N SER A 214 -0.17 21.76 -4.62
CA SER A 214 -0.09 21.85 -6.09
C SER A 214 1.28 21.46 -6.64
N ALA A 215 2.37 21.79 -5.95
CA ALA A 215 3.70 21.36 -6.35
C ALA A 215 3.89 19.85 -6.16
N LEU A 216 3.40 19.29 -5.05
CA LEU A 216 3.44 17.85 -4.79
C LEU A 216 2.63 17.06 -5.83
N LYS A 217 1.40 17.51 -6.13
CA LYS A 217 0.54 16.93 -7.18
C LYS A 217 1.17 17.01 -8.58
N LYS A 218 1.88 18.10 -8.87
CA LYS A 218 2.58 18.28 -10.15
C LYS A 218 3.83 17.40 -10.27
N LEU A 219 4.58 17.24 -9.19
CA LEU A 219 5.81 16.46 -9.17
C LEU A 219 5.50 14.95 -9.15
N PHE A 220 4.44 14.56 -8.46
CA PHE A 220 4.05 13.16 -8.25
C PHE A 220 2.59 12.89 -8.60
N PRO A 221 2.19 13.09 -9.88
CA PRO A 221 0.85 12.71 -10.31
C PRO A 221 0.67 11.18 -10.30
N PRO A 222 -0.58 10.67 -10.41
CA PRO A 222 -0.84 9.23 -10.51
C PRO A 222 -0.05 8.51 -11.62
N LEU A 223 0.35 9.23 -12.66
CA LEU A 223 1.22 8.75 -13.75
C LEU A 223 2.63 8.35 -13.27
N VAL A 224 3.11 8.93 -12.16
CA VAL A 224 4.39 8.62 -11.53
C VAL A 224 4.20 7.64 -10.37
N THR A 225 3.20 7.88 -9.52
CA THR A 225 2.99 7.08 -8.31
C THR A 225 2.53 5.66 -8.65
N GLY A 226 1.61 5.50 -9.61
CA GLY A 226 1.08 4.21 -10.04
C GLY A 226 2.12 3.19 -10.53
N PRO A 227 2.98 3.49 -11.52
CA PRO A 227 4.00 2.55 -11.98
C PRO A 227 5.06 2.26 -10.90
N THR A 228 5.38 3.24 -10.05
CA THR A 228 6.31 3.06 -8.93
C THR A 228 5.77 2.05 -7.93
N VAL A 229 4.53 2.22 -7.44
CA VAL A 229 3.86 1.29 -6.51
C VAL A 229 3.71 -0.10 -7.13
N THR A 230 3.41 -0.16 -8.44
CA THR A 230 3.32 -1.42 -9.18
C THR A 230 4.64 -2.20 -9.09
N LEU A 231 5.77 -1.53 -9.35
CA LEU A 231 7.08 -2.18 -9.32
C LEU A 231 7.60 -2.52 -7.93
N ILE A 232 7.20 -1.78 -6.89
CA ILE A 232 7.45 -2.20 -5.50
C ILE A 232 6.84 -3.58 -5.28
N GLY A 233 5.55 -3.74 -5.58
CA GLY A 233 4.86 -5.03 -5.47
C GLY A 233 5.53 -6.12 -6.30
N VAL A 234 5.80 -5.87 -7.58
CA VAL A 234 6.46 -6.85 -8.48
C VAL A 234 7.83 -7.30 -7.94
N SER A 235 8.66 -6.38 -7.44
CA SER A 235 9.98 -6.71 -6.91
C SER A 235 9.91 -7.64 -5.68
N LEU A 236 8.87 -7.49 -4.85
CA LEU A 236 8.70 -8.22 -3.60
C LEU A 236 8.04 -9.58 -3.75
N ILE A 237 7.26 -9.80 -4.82
CA ILE A 237 6.68 -11.12 -5.15
C ILE A 237 7.77 -12.20 -5.17
N THR A 238 8.98 -11.87 -5.65
CA THR A 238 10.13 -12.78 -5.64
C THR A 238 10.47 -13.29 -4.24
N SER A 239 10.44 -12.42 -3.22
CA SER A 239 10.69 -12.81 -1.83
C SER A 239 9.60 -13.73 -1.30
N GLY A 240 8.33 -13.42 -1.58
CA GLY A 240 7.19 -14.28 -1.22
C GLY A 240 7.30 -15.68 -1.83
N LEU A 241 7.63 -15.76 -3.13
CA LEU A 241 7.80 -17.04 -3.84
C LEU A 241 8.99 -17.85 -3.34
N LYS A 242 10.12 -17.20 -3.00
CA LYS A 242 11.28 -17.88 -2.38
C LYS A 242 10.88 -18.51 -1.04
N ASN A 243 10.21 -17.73 -0.18
CA ASN A 243 9.71 -18.24 1.09
C ASN A 243 8.68 -19.37 0.90
N TRP A 244 7.79 -19.25 -0.09
CA TRP A 244 6.83 -20.31 -0.43
C TRP A 244 7.54 -21.61 -0.79
N ALA A 245 8.59 -21.53 -1.60
CA ALA A 245 9.39 -22.71 -1.93
C ALA A 245 10.11 -23.33 -0.73
N GLY A 246 10.28 -22.63 0.40
CA GLY A 246 10.86 -23.21 1.62
C GLY A 246 11.80 -22.29 2.36
N GLY A 247 12.15 -21.13 1.81
CA GLY A 247 12.97 -20.13 2.49
C GLY A 247 13.76 -19.20 1.57
N SER A 248 14.58 -18.37 2.20
CA SER A 248 15.50 -17.43 1.54
C SER A 248 16.87 -17.48 2.24
N GLY A 249 17.82 -16.64 1.81
CA GLY A 249 19.19 -16.66 2.33
C GLY A 249 19.92 -17.95 1.97
N ASN A 250 20.43 -18.67 2.98
CA ASN A 250 21.14 -19.93 2.79
C ASN A 250 20.23 -21.08 2.29
N CYS A 251 18.92 -20.93 2.43
CA CYS A 251 17.91 -21.86 1.96
C CYS A 251 17.25 -21.32 0.67
N ASN A 252 18.04 -21.16 -0.40
CA ASN A 252 17.60 -20.58 -1.67
C ASN A 252 17.75 -21.53 -2.88
N GLY A 253 17.99 -22.82 -2.64
CA GLY A 253 18.23 -23.81 -3.69
C GLY A 253 18.32 -25.23 -3.14
N ARG A 254 18.80 -26.18 -3.96
CA ARG A 254 18.97 -27.60 -3.60
C ARG A 254 20.45 -28.01 -3.63
N PRO A 255 21.28 -27.55 -2.69
CA PRO A 255 22.66 -28.00 -2.63
C PRO A 255 22.73 -29.49 -2.26
N GLU A 256 23.64 -30.24 -2.88
CA GLU A 256 23.84 -31.68 -2.58
C GLU A 256 24.57 -31.91 -1.25
N THR A 257 25.35 -30.93 -0.79
CA THR A 257 26.16 -30.99 0.44
C THR A 257 26.08 -29.68 1.23
N GLY A 258 26.15 -29.76 2.55
CA GLY A 258 26.21 -28.59 3.45
C GLY A 258 25.03 -28.51 4.42
N ASN A 259 25.08 -27.53 5.32
CA ASN A 259 24.13 -27.39 6.45
C ASN A 259 22.68 -27.02 6.04
N PHE A 260 22.47 -26.71 4.75
CA PHE A 260 21.20 -26.25 4.16
C PHE A 260 20.76 -27.11 2.97
N GLN A 261 21.14 -28.40 2.96
CA GLN A 261 20.59 -29.39 2.02
C GLN A 261 19.07 -29.55 2.23
N LEU A 262 18.64 -29.49 3.49
CA LEU A 262 17.25 -29.42 3.91
C LEU A 262 16.99 -28.06 4.56
N CYS A 263 15.77 -27.55 4.36
CA CYS A 263 15.34 -26.25 4.86
C CYS A 263 14.32 -26.39 6.00
N PRO A 264 14.36 -25.51 7.02
CA PRO A 264 15.23 -24.33 7.17
C PRO A 264 16.67 -24.64 7.60
N SER A 265 16.94 -25.82 8.13
CA SER A 265 18.28 -26.37 8.37
C SER A 265 18.22 -27.90 8.42
N ASN A 266 19.34 -28.60 8.22
CA ASN A 266 19.37 -30.07 8.30
C ASN A 266 18.96 -30.63 9.67
N SER A 267 19.07 -29.83 10.73
CA SER A 267 18.71 -30.18 12.10
C SER A 267 17.27 -29.80 12.48
N ALA A 268 16.55 -29.11 11.60
CA ALA A 268 15.20 -28.66 11.89
C ALA A 268 14.19 -29.83 11.89
N PRO A 269 13.16 -29.78 12.75
CA PRO A 269 12.06 -30.72 12.67
C PRO A 269 11.38 -30.58 11.30
N HIS A 270 11.12 -31.72 10.63
CA HIS A 270 10.51 -31.76 9.30
C HIS A 270 11.26 -30.96 8.21
N ALA A 271 12.59 -30.97 8.26
CA ALA A 271 13.42 -30.34 7.23
C ALA A 271 13.27 -31.04 5.87
N LEU A 272 13.00 -30.27 4.82
CA LEU A 272 12.78 -30.78 3.46
C LEU A 272 13.61 -30.01 2.42
N PRO A 273 13.90 -30.59 1.25
CA PRO A 273 14.62 -29.88 0.21
C PRO A 273 13.81 -28.66 -0.27
N TRP A 274 14.50 -27.58 -0.63
CA TRP A 274 13.85 -26.39 -1.16
C TRP A 274 12.97 -26.72 -2.38
N GLY A 275 11.77 -26.16 -2.44
CA GLY A 275 10.76 -26.44 -3.44
C GLY A 275 10.15 -27.84 -3.35
N SER A 276 10.15 -28.48 -2.18
CA SER A 276 9.43 -29.75 -1.96
C SER A 276 7.92 -29.59 -2.17
N ALA A 277 7.23 -30.70 -2.47
CA ALA A 277 5.80 -30.68 -2.70
C ALA A 277 5.01 -30.23 -1.47
N GLU A 278 5.52 -30.52 -0.27
CA GLU A 278 4.94 -30.15 1.01
C GLU A 278 5.01 -28.63 1.25
N PHE A 279 6.16 -27.99 0.97
CA PHE A 279 6.27 -26.53 1.07
C PHE A 279 5.35 -25.84 0.06
N ILE A 280 5.33 -26.31 -1.19
CA ILE A 280 4.41 -25.80 -2.19
C ILE A 280 2.96 -26.00 -1.74
N GLY A 281 2.62 -27.18 -1.24
CA GLY A 281 1.29 -27.53 -0.73
C GLY A 281 0.84 -26.64 0.44
N LEU A 282 1.73 -26.32 1.37
CA LEU A 282 1.45 -25.40 2.48
C LEU A 282 1.09 -24.01 1.97
N GLY A 283 1.89 -23.39 1.10
CA GLY A 283 1.55 -22.08 0.58
C GLY A 283 0.34 -22.11 -0.39
N VAL A 284 0.12 -23.20 -1.14
CA VAL A 284 -1.11 -23.39 -1.95
C VAL A 284 -2.33 -23.43 -1.03
N SER A 285 -2.24 -24.11 0.11
CA SER A 285 -3.35 -24.18 1.07
C SER A 285 -3.73 -22.79 1.60
N VAL A 286 -2.74 -21.93 1.88
CA VAL A 286 -2.94 -20.53 2.24
C VAL A 286 -3.65 -19.80 1.11
N PHE A 287 -3.08 -19.85 -0.10
CA PHE A 287 -3.57 -19.10 -1.26
C PHE A 287 -5.00 -19.49 -1.65
N VAL A 288 -5.30 -20.79 -1.68
CA VAL A 288 -6.65 -21.32 -1.94
C VAL A 288 -7.62 -20.88 -0.84
N THR A 289 -7.20 -20.90 0.42
CA THR A 289 -8.04 -20.43 1.53
C THR A 289 -8.37 -18.94 1.41
N ILE A 290 -7.43 -18.10 0.96
CA ILE A 290 -7.69 -16.67 0.68
C ILE A 290 -8.79 -16.55 -0.39
N ILE A 291 -8.66 -17.27 -1.51
CA ILE A 291 -9.65 -17.25 -2.60
C ILE A 291 -11.02 -17.73 -2.13
N LEU A 292 -11.08 -18.82 -1.36
CA LEU A 292 -12.33 -19.35 -0.82
C LEU A 292 -12.97 -18.38 0.19
N SER A 293 -12.16 -17.74 1.03
CA SER A 293 -12.61 -16.71 1.97
C SER A 293 -13.18 -15.50 1.24
N GLU A 294 -12.57 -15.08 0.13
CA GLU A 294 -13.10 -13.97 -0.67
C GLU A 294 -14.39 -14.36 -1.41
N ARG A 295 -14.47 -15.59 -1.91
CA ARG A 295 -15.63 -16.10 -2.66
C ARG A 295 -16.87 -16.29 -1.77
N PHE A 296 -16.70 -16.91 -0.61
CA PHE A 296 -17.81 -17.35 0.25
C PHE A 296 -17.93 -16.59 1.57
N GLY A 297 -16.91 -15.81 1.94
CA GLY A 297 -16.83 -15.15 3.24
C GLY A 297 -17.88 -14.07 3.45
N ALA A 298 -18.21 -13.88 4.73
CA ALA A 298 -18.96 -12.73 5.22
C ALA A 298 -18.14 -11.43 5.05
N PRO A 299 -18.74 -10.23 5.19
CA PRO A 299 -18.01 -8.96 5.08
C PRO A 299 -16.73 -8.88 5.92
N ILE A 300 -16.76 -9.37 7.18
CA ILE A 300 -15.55 -9.46 8.02
C ILE A 300 -14.51 -10.39 7.40
N MET A 301 -14.94 -11.59 6.96
CA MET A 301 -14.02 -12.59 6.42
C MET A 301 -13.33 -12.13 5.13
N LYS A 302 -14.02 -11.37 4.28
CA LYS A 302 -13.45 -10.80 3.05
C LYS A 302 -12.30 -9.84 3.38
N SER A 303 -12.52 -8.93 4.33
CA SER A 303 -11.46 -8.02 4.80
C SER A 303 -10.33 -8.74 5.54
N LEU A 304 -10.57 -9.93 6.07
CA LEU A 304 -9.60 -10.75 6.80
C LEU A 304 -9.09 -11.94 5.97
N SER A 305 -9.38 -12.01 4.66
CA SER A 305 -9.15 -13.19 3.84
C SER A 305 -7.69 -13.64 3.87
N VAL A 306 -6.76 -12.68 3.83
CA VAL A 306 -5.30 -12.91 3.94
C VAL A 306 -4.92 -13.52 5.29
N VAL A 307 -5.45 -12.99 6.40
CA VAL A 307 -5.16 -13.52 7.75
C VAL A 307 -5.84 -14.87 7.99
N ILE A 308 -7.04 -15.07 7.48
CA ILE A 308 -7.73 -16.37 7.56
C ILE A 308 -6.93 -17.41 6.77
N GLY A 309 -6.44 -17.06 5.58
CA GLY A 309 -5.55 -17.91 4.79
C GLY A 309 -4.28 -18.28 5.56
N LEU A 310 -3.61 -17.30 6.17
CA LEU A 310 -2.47 -17.50 7.05
C LEU A 310 -2.79 -18.47 8.20
N LEU A 311 -3.89 -18.20 8.92
CA LEU A 311 -4.32 -19.01 10.07
C LEU A 311 -4.58 -20.46 9.68
N VAL A 312 -5.31 -20.70 8.60
CA VAL A 312 -5.59 -22.06 8.11
C VAL A 312 -4.31 -22.76 7.67
N GLY A 313 -3.41 -22.06 6.97
CA GLY A 313 -2.10 -22.61 6.61
C GLY A 313 -1.27 -22.97 7.85
N CYS A 314 -1.28 -22.13 8.89
CA CYS A 314 -0.64 -22.44 10.17
C CYS A 314 -1.26 -23.66 10.86
N ILE A 315 -2.59 -23.83 10.81
CA ILE A 315 -3.28 -25.00 11.38
C ILE A 315 -2.86 -26.26 10.64
N ILE A 316 -2.82 -26.22 9.30
CA ILE A 316 -2.37 -27.37 8.49
C ILE A 316 -0.91 -27.67 8.79
N ALA A 317 -0.04 -26.65 8.84
CA ALA A 317 1.37 -26.81 9.19
C ALA A 317 1.58 -27.41 10.59
N ALA A 318 0.80 -27.00 11.58
CA ALA A 318 0.84 -27.58 12.92
C ALA A 318 0.38 -29.05 12.91
N ALA A 319 -0.67 -29.37 12.15
CA ALA A 319 -1.16 -30.73 12.01
C ALA A 319 -0.15 -31.65 11.29
N THR A 320 0.68 -31.10 10.40
CA THR A 320 1.72 -31.84 9.67
C THR A 320 3.11 -31.78 10.32
N GLY A 321 3.24 -31.16 11.50
CA GLY A 321 4.48 -31.21 12.30
C GLY A 321 5.49 -30.08 12.05
N TYR A 322 5.14 -29.03 11.31
CA TYR A 322 6.03 -27.89 11.01
C TYR A 322 6.06 -26.81 12.11
N PHE A 323 5.52 -27.09 13.29
CA PHE A 323 5.42 -26.09 14.35
C PHE A 323 6.27 -26.48 15.56
N ASP A 324 7.22 -25.61 15.91
CA ASP A 324 8.02 -25.75 17.12
C ASP A 324 7.45 -24.85 18.23
N LYS A 325 7.06 -25.48 19.34
CA LYS A 325 6.52 -24.79 20.51
C LYS A 325 7.62 -24.21 21.40
N SER A 326 8.86 -24.66 21.26
CA SER A 326 9.97 -24.31 22.17
C SER A 326 10.23 -22.80 22.21
N SER A 327 10.24 -22.15 21.04
CA SER A 327 10.41 -20.70 20.88
C SER A 327 9.28 -19.90 21.54
N ILE A 328 8.04 -20.41 21.45
CA ILE A 328 6.86 -19.77 22.03
C ILE A 328 6.87 -19.91 23.54
N ASP A 329 7.21 -21.08 24.06
CA ASP A 329 7.28 -21.33 25.50
C ASP A 329 8.43 -20.53 26.14
N ALA A 330 9.56 -20.37 25.44
CA ALA A 330 10.71 -19.59 25.90
C ALA A 330 10.53 -18.06 25.81
N ALA A 331 9.66 -17.58 24.91
CA ALA A 331 9.45 -16.15 24.72
C ALA A 331 8.93 -15.44 25.98
N PRO A 332 9.28 -14.16 26.22
CA PRO A 332 8.73 -13.40 27.34
C PRO A 332 7.20 -13.25 27.21
N ALA A 333 6.54 -12.91 28.32
CA ALA A 333 5.10 -12.64 28.33
C ALA A 333 4.76 -11.21 27.88
N ALA A 334 5.69 -10.27 28.09
CA ALA A 334 5.54 -8.87 27.73
C ALA A 334 6.77 -8.35 26.95
N SER A 335 6.57 -7.40 26.04
CA SER A 335 7.63 -6.64 25.35
C SER A 335 7.30 -5.15 25.31
N PHE A 336 8.34 -4.32 25.28
CA PHE A 336 8.26 -2.85 25.20
C PHE A 336 9.24 -2.32 24.16
N ILE A 337 9.05 -1.06 23.77
CA ILE A 337 9.69 -0.43 22.60
C ILE A 337 11.23 -0.46 22.61
N TRP A 338 11.88 -0.55 23.78
CA TRP A 338 13.35 -0.55 23.89
C TRP A 338 13.86 -1.72 24.75
N VAL A 339 13.20 -2.88 24.69
CA VAL A 339 13.72 -4.11 25.32
C VAL A 339 15.07 -4.51 24.68
N GLU A 340 15.19 -4.37 23.37
CA GLU A 340 16.47 -4.41 22.66
C GLU A 340 16.75 -3.04 22.02
N THR A 341 18.02 -2.69 21.86
CA THR A 341 18.43 -1.43 21.24
C THR A 341 19.54 -1.68 20.24
N PHE A 342 19.56 -0.88 19.17
CA PHE A 342 20.58 -0.98 18.13
C PHE A 342 21.40 0.32 18.07
N PRO A 343 22.71 0.24 17.79
CA PRO A 343 23.57 1.41 17.73
C PRO A 343 23.22 2.26 16.50
N LEU A 344 22.64 3.44 16.73
CA LEU A 344 22.31 4.36 15.65
C LEU A 344 23.61 4.88 15.01
N SER A 345 23.74 4.67 13.70
CA SER A 345 24.83 5.20 12.91
C SER A 345 24.31 5.70 11.56
N VAL A 346 25.05 6.62 10.94
CA VAL A 346 24.74 7.10 9.59
C VAL A 346 25.72 6.46 8.63
N TYR A 347 25.19 5.72 7.67
CA TYR A 347 25.95 5.07 6.61
C TYR A 347 25.77 5.84 5.31
N GLY A 348 26.82 6.52 4.87
CA GLY A 348 26.81 7.38 3.68
C GLY A 348 26.17 6.75 2.44
N PRO A 349 26.48 5.48 2.09
CA PRO A 349 25.90 4.82 0.91
C PRO A 349 24.39 4.65 0.96
N PHE A 350 23.77 4.70 2.14
CA PHE A 350 22.31 4.62 2.30
C PHE A 350 21.59 5.94 2.15
N ILE A 351 22.28 7.09 2.18
CA ILE A 351 21.62 8.39 2.15
C ILE A 351 20.78 8.57 0.89
N LEU A 352 21.37 8.38 -0.29
CA LEU A 352 20.67 8.57 -1.57
C LEU A 352 19.52 7.55 -1.78
N PRO A 353 19.72 6.24 -1.52
CA PRO A 353 18.65 5.25 -1.50
C PRO A 353 17.50 5.57 -0.54
N PHE A 354 17.77 5.97 0.71
CA PHE A 354 16.70 6.31 1.64
C PHE A 354 16.02 7.64 1.32
N MET A 355 16.72 8.63 0.76
CA MET A 355 16.06 9.82 0.20
C MET A 355 15.05 9.42 -0.88
N ALA A 356 15.42 8.50 -1.77
CA ALA A 356 14.49 7.97 -2.77
C ALA A 356 13.31 7.23 -2.12
N VAL A 357 13.55 6.43 -1.07
CA VAL A 357 12.46 5.77 -0.30
C VAL A 357 11.50 6.79 0.27
N TYR A 358 11.97 7.83 0.95
CA TYR A 358 11.08 8.83 1.54
C TYR A 358 10.30 9.64 0.50
N LEU A 359 10.86 9.86 -0.70
CA LEU A 359 10.07 10.38 -1.81
C LEU A 359 8.94 9.43 -2.22
N ILE A 360 9.22 8.13 -2.21
CA ILE A 360 8.24 7.09 -2.52
C ILE A 360 7.18 6.96 -1.42
N LEU A 361 7.57 6.98 -0.14
CA LEU A 361 6.64 6.96 0.98
C LEU A 361 5.67 8.13 0.92
N MET A 362 6.19 9.33 0.62
CA MET A 362 5.34 10.49 0.41
C MET A 362 4.33 10.28 -0.72
N MET A 363 4.77 9.71 -1.85
CA MET A 363 3.88 9.40 -2.99
C MET A 363 2.80 8.37 -2.65
N GLU A 364 3.20 7.31 -1.94
CA GLU A 364 2.32 6.25 -1.43
C GLU A 364 1.29 6.84 -0.46
N ALA A 365 1.73 7.63 0.51
CA ALA A 365 0.87 8.32 1.47
C ALA A 365 -0.13 9.26 0.79
N ILE A 366 0.29 10.07 -0.19
CA ILE A 366 -0.62 10.94 -0.97
C ILE A 366 -1.71 10.10 -1.65
N GLY A 367 -1.33 9.01 -2.32
CA GLY A 367 -2.25 8.10 -2.99
C GLY A 367 -3.23 7.45 -2.02
N ASP A 368 -2.73 6.93 -0.91
CA ASP A 368 -3.53 6.21 0.08
C ASP A 368 -4.47 7.11 0.85
N ILE A 369 -4.06 8.33 1.19
CA ILE A 369 -4.94 9.34 1.79
C ILE A 369 -6.04 9.73 0.80
N THR A 370 -5.70 9.86 -0.49
CA THR A 370 -6.69 10.15 -1.54
C THR A 370 -7.71 9.05 -1.68
N ALA A 371 -7.26 7.80 -1.75
CA ALA A 371 -8.14 6.63 -1.75
C ALA A 371 -8.97 6.55 -0.46
N THR A 372 -8.39 6.87 0.69
CA THR A 372 -9.10 6.92 1.98
C THR A 372 -10.23 7.95 1.94
N CYS A 373 -10.00 9.14 1.38
CA CYS A 373 -11.02 10.17 1.19
C CYS A 373 -12.17 9.65 0.31
N ASP A 374 -11.84 9.03 -0.84
CA ASP A 374 -12.84 8.50 -1.78
C ASP A 374 -13.72 7.40 -1.13
N VAL A 375 -13.10 6.38 -0.53
CA VAL A 375 -13.86 5.29 0.13
C VAL A 375 -14.62 5.79 1.37
N SER A 376 -14.16 6.88 1.98
CA SER A 376 -14.85 7.56 3.09
C SER A 376 -15.92 8.56 2.62
N ARG A 377 -16.17 8.67 1.31
CA ARG A 377 -17.14 9.61 0.69
C ARG A 377 -16.87 11.07 1.05
N LEU A 378 -15.60 11.44 1.10
CA LEU A 378 -15.14 12.79 1.35
C LEU A 378 -14.68 13.45 0.06
N GLN A 379 -14.44 14.76 0.13
CA GLN A 379 -13.88 15.52 -0.98
C GLN A 379 -12.47 14.99 -1.31
N VAL A 380 -12.23 14.74 -2.59
CA VAL A 380 -10.91 14.35 -3.17
C VAL A 380 -10.20 15.53 -3.83
N ASP A 381 -10.76 16.73 -3.68
CA ASP A 381 -10.16 17.98 -4.11
C ASP A 381 -10.55 19.13 -3.16
N GLY A 382 -9.84 20.26 -3.28
CA GLY A 382 -10.07 21.46 -2.49
C GLY A 382 -9.21 21.59 -1.23
N LYS A 383 -9.34 22.74 -0.55
CA LYS A 383 -8.43 23.16 0.54
C LYS A 383 -8.37 22.18 1.71
N LEU A 384 -9.51 21.57 2.07
CA LEU A 384 -9.56 20.62 3.18
C LEU A 384 -8.82 19.33 2.82
N PHE A 385 -9.04 18.82 1.60
CA PHE A 385 -8.35 17.65 1.07
C PHE A 385 -6.84 17.88 1.04
N ASP A 386 -6.42 19.00 0.45
CA ASP A 386 -5.02 19.41 0.37
C ASP A 386 -4.36 19.52 1.74
N SER A 387 -5.06 20.06 2.74
CA SER A 387 -4.57 20.14 4.12
C SER A 387 -4.45 18.77 4.78
N ARG A 388 -5.32 17.80 4.44
CA ARG A 388 -5.21 16.41 4.93
C ARG A 388 -4.01 15.70 4.30
N ILE A 389 -3.75 15.96 3.03
CA ILE A 389 -2.57 15.43 2.33
C ILE A 389 -1.30 15.98 2.96
N GLN A 390 -1.17 17.30 3.09
CA GLN A 390 0.00 17.91 3.74
C GLN A 390 0.20 17.41 5.17
N GLY A 391 -0.86 17.37 5.98
CA GLY A 391 -0.75 16.90 7.36
C GLY A 391 -0.45 15.41 7.46
N GLY A 392 -0.95 14.61 6.51
CA GLY A 392 -0.63 13.20 6.39
C GLY A 392 0.82 12.94 6.03
N VAL A 393 1.35 13.61 5.01
CA VAL A 393 2.76 13.50 4.60
C VAL A 393 3.70 13.99 5.71
N LEU A 394 3.37 15.10 6.37
CA LEU A 394 4.14 15.60 7.50
C LEU A 394 4.20 14.57 8.65
N ALA A 395 3.06 13.95 8.94
CA ALA A 395 2.98 12.91 9.95
C ALA A 395 3.65 11.61 9.50
N ASP A 396 3.64 11.28 8.21
CA ASP A 396 4.34 10.12 7.63
C ASP A 396 5.85 10.23 7.88
N GLY A 397 6.47 11.33 7.47
CA GLY A 397 7.90 11.58 7.70
C GLY A 397 8.25 11.68 9.20
N PHE A 398 7.42 12.35 10.00
CA PHE A 398 7.61 12.41 11.45
C PHE A 398 7.54 11.02 12.10
N ASN A 399 6.56 10.22 11.70
CA ASN A 399 6.39 8.84 12.16
C ASN A 399 7.55 7.96 11.69
N GLY A 400 8.06 8.13 10.47
CA GLY A 400 9.25 7.43 9.97
C GLY A 400 10.50 7.70 10.81
N MET A 401 10.71 8.96 11.20
CA MET A 401 11.79 9.33 12.14
C MET A 401 11.58 8.71 13.52
N LEU A 402 10.37 8.82 14.08
CA LEU A 402 10.07 8.30 15.41
C LEU A 402 10.12 6.76 15.46
N ALA A 403 9.71 6.09 14.38
CA ALA A 403 9.85 4.65 14.23
C ALA A 403 11.31 4.22 14.32
N GLY A 404 12.22 4.92 13.64
CA GLY A 404 13.65 4.65 13.70
C GLY A 404 14.24 4.77 15.10
N LEU A 405 13.83 5.80 15.84
CA LEU A 405 14.18 5.97 17.27
C LEU A 405 13.58 4.86 18.16
N CYS A 406 12.45 4.31 17.76
CA CYS A 406 11.78 3.15 18.37
C CYS A 406 12.28 1.81 17.81
N THR A 407 13.42 1.78 17.12
CA THR A 407 14.08 0.59 16.53
C THR A 407 13.38 -0.06 15.33
N ILE A 408 12.38 0.61 14.73
CA ILE A 408 11.60 0.12 13.59
C ILE A 408 11.95 0.91 12.34
N THR A 409 12.05 0.21 11.21
CA THR A 409 12.33 0.82 9.92
C THR A 409 11.19 1.76 9.46
N PRO A 410 11.43 2.64 8.47
CA PRO A 410 10.44 3.61 8.02
C PRO A 410 9.05 3.03 7.77
N MET A 411 8.05 3.80 8.13
CA MET A 411 6.65 3.42 8.07
C MET A 411 5.90 4.40 7.19
N SER A 412 4.82 3.95 6.57
CA SER A 412 3.94 4.81 5.81
C SER A 412 2.47 4.39 5.98
N THR A 413 1.57 5.19 5.41
CA THR A 413 0.14 4.91 5.40
C THR A 413 -0.14 3.61 4.61
N PHE A 414 -1.02 2.76 5.13
CA PHE A 414 -1.30 1.42 4.58
C PHE A 414 -2.59 1.39 3.76
N ALA A 415 -2.51 1.13 2.46
CA ALA A 415 -3.65 1.02 1.55
C ALA A 415 -4.72 -0.03 1.92
N GLN A 416 -4.36 -1.08 2.69
CA GLN A 416 -5.26 -2.20 2.99
C GLN A 416 -6.49 -1.75 3.81
N ASN A 417 -6.34 -0.69 4.62
CA ASN A 417 -7.45 -0.09 5.38
C ASN A 417 -8.61 0.36 4.45
N ASN A 418 -8.32 0.81 3.24
CA ASN A 418 -9.31 1.31 2.29
C ASN A 418 -10.25 0.21 1.83
N GLY A 419 -9.71 -1.01 1.62
CA GLY A 419 -10.50 -2.20 1.33
C GLY A 419 -11.45 -2.55 2.49
N VAL A 420 -10.98 -2.44 3.74
CA VAL A 420 -11.81 -2.68 4.93
C VAL A 420 -12.94 -1.63 5.02
N ILE A 421 -12.63 -0.35 4.83
CA ILE A 421 -13.62 0.75 4.87
C ILE A 421 -14.68 0.53 3.77
N ALA A 422 -14.25 0.23 2.54
CA ALA A 422 -15.16 0.02 1.41
C ALA A 422 -16.13 -1.16 1.64
N LEU A 423 -15.66 -2.25 2.25
CA LEU A 423 -16.46 -3.45 2.53
C LEU A 423 -17.37 -3.29 3.76
N THR A 424 -16.85 -2.72 4.85
CA THR A 424 -17.59 -2.53 6.11
C THR A 424 -18.50 -1.31 6.10
N ARG A 425 -18.24 -0.37 5.19
CA ARG A 425 -18.89 0.95 5.11
C ARG A 425 -18.71 1.76 6.40
N CYS A 426 -17.56 1.64 7.04
CA CYS A 426 -17.25 2.39 8.25
C CYS A 426 -15.93 3.14 8.10
N ALA A 427 -16.02 4.47 8.02
CA ALA A 427 -14.89 5.39 8.04
C ALA A 427 -14.71 6.06 9.42
N ASN A 428 -15.38 5.56 10.47
CA ASN A 428 -15.36 6.17 11.79
C ASN A 428 -13.98 6.07 12.49
N ARG A 429 -13.44 7.21 12.95
CA ARG A 429 -12.11 7.25 13.60
C ARG A 429 -12.01 6.41 14.87
N LYS A 430 -13.13 6.15 15.55
CA LYS A 430 -13.15 5.25 16.73
C LYS A 430 -12.75 3.82 16.38
N ALA A 431 -13.12 3.32 15.20
CA ALA A 431 -12.66 2.02 14.73
C ALA A 431 -11.14 2.03 14.49
N GLY A 432 -10.61 3.12 13.92
CA GLY A 432 -9.17 3.32 13.76
C GLY A 432 -8.42 3.33 15.11
N TYR A 433 -8.88 4.08 16.11
CA TYR A 433 -8.26 4.06 17.45
C TYR A 433 -8.39 2.72 18.15
N ALA A 434 -9.50 2.01 17.96
CA ALA A 434 -9.63 0.64 18.45
C ALA A 434 -8.61 -0.30 17.77
N ALA A 435 -8.35 -0.12 16.48
CA ALA A 435 -7.30 -0.86 15.79
C ALA A 435 -5.91 -0.58 16.38
N CYS A 436 -5.58 0.69 16.64
CA CYS A 436 -4.35 1.09 17.33
C CYS A 436 -4.22 0.40 18.69
N PHE A 437 -5.30 0.38 19.48
CA PHE A 437 -5.34 -0.29 20.77
C PHE A 437 -5.02 -1.79 20.64
N PHE A 438 -5.66 -2.51 19.70
CA PHE A 438 -5.39 -3.94 19.50
C PHE A 438 -3.97 -4.21 19.02
N LEU A 439 -3.40 -3.37 18.13
CA LEU A 439 -2.01 -3.51 17.69
C LEU A 439 -1.04 -3.37 18.87
N ILE A 440 -1.24 -2.36 19.72
CA ILE A 440 -0.42 -2.18 20.93
C ILE A 440 -0.56 -3.39 21.85
N VAL A 441 -1.77 -3.86 22.11
CA VAL A 441 -2.02 -5.02 22.97
C VAL A 441 -1.35 -6.28 22.41
N MET A 442 -1.49 -6.55 21.11
CA MET A 442 -0.85 -7.69 20.44
C MET A 442 0.67 -7.61 20.47
N GLY A 443 1.25 -6.40 20.39
CA GLY A 443 2.68 -6.19 20.48
C GLY A 443 3.21 -6.32 21.92
N VAL A 444 2.48 -5.82 22.92
CA VAL A 444 2.84 -5.98 24.32
C VAL A 444 2.85 -7.46 24.70
N PHE A 445 1.85 -8.25 24.30
CA PHE A 445 1.83 -9.69 24.56
C PHE A 445 2.77 -10.46 23.62
N SER A 446 4.07 -10.47 23.93
CA SER A 446 5.13 -11.01 23.06
C SER A 446 5.05 -12.50 22.74
N LYS A 447 4.27 -13.29 23.49
CA LYS A 447 3.90 -14.66 23.07
C LYS A 447 3.19 -14.68 21.72
N PHE A 448 2.42 -13.65 21.40
CA PHE A 448 1.79 -13.49 20.09
C PHE A 448 2.85 -13.26 19.01
N ALA A 449 3.83 -12.38 19.26
CA ALA A 449 4.96 -12.18 18.35
C ALA A 449 5.78 -13.48 18.13
N ALA A 450 6.03 -14.24 19.20
CA ALA A 450 6.69 -15.55 19.11
C ALA A 450 5.92 -16.57 18.26
N ALA A 451 4.59 -16.59 18.37
CA ALA A 451 3.76 -17.43 17.51
C ALA A 451 3.89 -17.02 16.03
N LEU A 452 3.94 -15.72 15.74
CA LEU A 452 4.09 -15.20 14.38
C LEU A 452 5.48 -15.47 13.78
N THR A 453 6.55 -15.39 14.57
CA THR A 453 7.90 -15.73 14.10
C THR A 453 8.11 -17.22 13.89
N SER A 454 7.26 -18.06 14.51
CA SER A 454 7.32 -19.52 14.39
C SER A 454 6.49 -20.05 13.21
N ILE A 455 5.90 -19.16 12.42
CA ILE A 455 5.16 -19.55 11.22
C ILE A 455 6.17 -20.06 10.17
N PRO A 456 5.92 -21.24 9.56
CA PRO A 456 6.79 -21.76 8.52
C PRO A 456 6.92 -20.80 7.34
N SER A 457 8.12 -20.72 6.78
CA SER A 457 8.44 -19.89 5.60
C SER A 457 7.47 -20.14 4.44
N ALA A 458 7.09 -21.40 4.20
CA ALA A 458 6.16 -21.78 3.13
C ALA A 458 4.76 -21.15 3.30
N VAL A 459 4.25 -21.13 4.54
CA VAL A 459 2.94 -20.53 4.88
C VAL A 459 3.02 -19.01 4.74
N LEU A 460 4.07 -18.38 5.30
CA LEU A 460 4.33 -16.96 5.11
C LEU A 460 4.50 -16.61 3.63
N GLY A 461 5.13 -17.49 2.85
CA GLY A 461 5.31 -17.33 1.41
C GLY A 461 4.00 -17.24 0.65
N GLY A 462 3.09 -18.21 0.85
CA GLY A 462 1.76 -18.17 0.23
C GLY A 462 0.98 -16.89 0.57
N MET A 463 1.05 -16.44 1.83
CA MET A 463 0.39 -15.21 2.29
C MET A 463 1.04 -13.94 1.71
N THR A 464 2.37 -13.83 1.78
CA THR A 464 3.12 -12.65 1.32
C THR A 464 3.11 -12.54 -0.21
N THR A 465 3.13 -13.64 -0.95
CA THR A 465 2.96 -13.62 -2.42
C THR A 465 1.62 -12.99 -2.80
N PHE A 466 0.53 -13.36 -2.12
CA PHE A 466 -0.77 -12.71 -2.34
C PHE A 466 -0.74 -11.23 -1.97
N LEU A 467 -0.14 -10.89 -0.82
CA LEU A 467 -0.04 -9.51 -0.34
C LEU A 467 0.74 -8.62 -1.31
N PHE A 468 1.91 -9.05 -1.79
CA PHE A 468 2.72 -8.29 -2.74
C PHE A 468 2.08 -8.18 -4.12
N ALA A 469 1.39 -9.23 -4.59
CA ALA A 469 0.58 -9.16 -5.81
C ALA A 469 -0.56 -8.15 -5.67
N SER A 470 -1.22 -8.09 -4.50
CA SER A 470 -2.25 -7.07 -4.23
C SER A 470 -1.68 -5.65 -4.26
N VAL A 471 -0.48 -5.43 -3.73
CA VAL A 471 0.22 -4.12 -3.82
C VAL A 471 0.47 -3.74 -5.28
N ALA A 472 0.94 -4.68 -6.10
CA ALA A 472 1.16 -4.43 -7.52
C ALA A 472 -0.16 -4.05 -8.24
N VAL A 473 -1.26 -4.76 -7.95
CA VAL A 473 -2.59 -4.48 -8.51
C VAL A 473 -3.13 -3.11 -8.05
N SER A 474 -2.89 -2.70 -6.80
CA SER A 474 -3.22 -1.35 -6.32
C SER A 474 -2.48 -0.27 -7.12
N GLY A 475 -1.20 -0.49 -7.43
CA GLY A 475 -0.45 0.39 -8.33
C GLY A 475 -1.09 0.52 -9.71
N ILE A 476 -1.52 -0.59 -10.31
CA ILE A 476 -2.25 -0.61 -11.59
C ILE A 476 -3.57 0.17 -11.49
N ARG A 477 -4.29 0.05 -10.36
CA ARG A 477 -5.52 0.82 -10.13
C ARG A 477 -5.27 2.33 -10.09
N ILE A 478 -4.13 2.76 -9.53
CA ILE A 478 -3.71 4.18 -9.56
C ILE A 478 -3.40 4.63 -10.98
N ILE A 479 -2.69 3.81 -11.78
CA ILE A 479 -2.44 4.12 -13.20
C ILE A 479 -3.77 4.30 -13.95
N ALA A 480 -4.76 3.45 -13.65
CA ALA A 480 -6.08 3.49 -14.28
C ALA A 480 -6.92 4.74 -13.98
N THR A 481 -6.46 5.66 -13.12
CA THR A 481 -7.11 6.97 -12.92
C THR A 481 -6.62 8.03 -13.90
N VAL A 482 -5.59 7.74 -14.71
CA VAL A 482 -5.01 8.66 -15.70
C VAL A 482 -5.57 8.33 -17.09
N PRO A 483 -5.90 9.33 -17.93
CA PRO A 483 -6.22 9.10 -19.33
C PRO A 483 -5.06 8.41 -20.07
N PHE A 484 -5.34 7.35 -20.82
CA PHE A 484 -4.34 6.59 -21.59
C PHE A 484 -4.08 7.21 -22.97
N THR A 485 -3.67 8.48 -23.00
CA THR A 485 -3.23 9.19 -24.20
C THR A 485 -1.93 8.59 -24.77
N ARG A 486 -1.46 9.06 -25.92
CA ARG A 486 -0.17 8.62 -26.48
C ARG A 486 0.98 9.03 -25.56
N ARG A 487 0.99 10.26 -25.05
CA ARG A 487 1.96 10.77 -24.06
C ARG A 487 2.03 9.91 -22.81
N THR A 488 0.88 9.65 -22.17
CA THR A 488 0.89 8.91 -20.89
C THR A 488 1.34 7.47 -21.08
N ARG A 489 0.91 6.81 -22.16
CA ARG A 489 1.38 5.47 -22.53
C ARG A 489 2.89 5.45 -22.79
N PHE A 490 3.44 6.46 -23.47
CA PHE A 490 4.86 6.55 -23.71
C PHE A 490 5.66 6.71 -22.40
N ILE A 491 5.22 7.61 -21.51
CA ILE A 491 5.85 7.81 -20.19
C ILE A 491 5.85 6.50 -19.39
N LEU A 492 4.69 5.84 -19.28
CA LEU A 492 4.56 4.56 -18.59
C LEU A 492 5.48 3.50 -19.18
N THR A 493 5.49 3.36 -20.51
CA THR A 493 6.30 2.36 -21.22
C THR A 493 7.79 2.58 -20.95
N ALA A 494 8.28 3.81 -21.13
CA ALA A 494 9.69 4.13 -20.94
C ALA A 494 10.13 3.96 -19.48
N ALA A 495 9.35 4.48 -18.53
CA ALA A 495 9.67 4.39 -17.10
C ALA A 495 9.61 2.96 -16.57
N MET A 496 8.60 2.17 -16.95
CA MET A 496 8.47 0.78 -16.52
C MET A 496 9.51 -0.13 -17.18
N SER A 497 9.91 0.11 -18.43
CA SER A 497 10.89 -0.74 -19.13
C SER A 497 12.22 -0.79 -18.40
N LEU A 498 12.74 0.36 -17.96
CA LEU A 498 14.02 0.42 -17.24
C LEU A 498 13.89 -0.09 -15.79
N GLY A 499 12.78 0.18 -15.10
CA GLY A 499 12.56 -0.35 -13.76
C GLY A 499 12.37 -1.87 -13.72
N LEU A 500 11.59 -2.42 -14.66
CA LEU A 500 11.47 -3.87 -14.83
C LEU A 500 12.80 -4.48 -15.27
N GLY A 501 13.54 -3.83 -16.16
CA GLY A 501 14.88 -4.25 -16.56
C GLY A 501 15.82 -4.39 -15.36
N ALA A 502 15.83 -3.41 -14.46
CA ALA A 502 16.63 -3.45 -13.23
C ALA A 502 16.20 -4.57 -12.25
N ILE A 503 14.92 -4.96 -12.26
CA ILE A 503 14.42 -6.09 -11.46
C ILE A 503 14.81 -7.44 -12.09
N LEU A 504 14.69 -7.55 -13.41
CA LEU A 504 14.90 -8.80 -14.15
C LEU A 504 16.38 -9.12 -14.39
N VAL A 505 17.24 -8.10 -14.47
CA VAL A 505 18.68 -8.24 -14.65
C VAL A 505 19.39 -7.63 -13.44
N PRO A 506 19.45 -8.36 -12.30
CA PRO A 506 20.17 -7.91 -11.12
C PRO A 506 21.67 -7.72 -11.45
N ASP A 507 22.33 -6.84 -10.70
CA ASP A 507 23.76 -6.57 -10.77
C ASP A 507 24.29 -6.04 -12.13
N TRP A 508 23.44 -5.76 -13.13
CA TRP A 508 23.89 -5.24 -14.43
C TRP A 508 24.65 -3.90 -14.30
N PHE A 509 24.24 -3.05 -13.36
CA PHE A 509 24.90 -1.76 -13.10
C PHE A 509 26.13 -1.88 -12.18
N SER A 510 26.33 -3.02 -11.53
CA SER A 510 27.47 -3.24 -10.62
C SER A 510 28.83 -3.14 -11.33
N TYR A 511 28.86 -3.39 -12.64
CA TYR A 511 30.06 -3.29 -13.47
C TYR A 511 30.39 -1.86 -13.92
N VAL A 512 29.40 -0.97 -13.93
CA VAL A 512 29.54 0.40 -14.45
C VAL A 512 30.11 1.33 -13.38
N PHE A 513 29.61 1.22 -12.14
CA PHE A 513 29.99 2.08 -11.03
C PHE A 513 31.03 1.40 -10.12
N THR A 514 32.16 0.99 -10.68
CA THR A 514 33.26 0.38 -9.90
C THR A 514 34.38 1.39 -9.59
N TYR A 515 34.91 1.34 -8.38
CA TYR A 515 36.08 2.15 -7.99
C TYR A 515 37.12 1.31 -7.28
N LYS A 516 38.31 1.22 -7.88
CA LYS A 516 39.44 0.41 -7.39
C LYS A 516 40.47 1.22 -6.58
N GLY A 517 40.17 2.48 -6.22
CA GLY A 517 41.08 3.31 -5.44
C GLY A 517 40.84 3.20 -3.92
N GLY A 518 41.75 3.74 -3.11
CA GLY A 518 41.67 3.67 -1.65
C GLY A 518 40.65 4.62 -0.98
N ASN A 519 39.97 5.49 -1.75
CA ASN A 519 39.02 6.45 -1.20
C ASN A 519 37.67 5.77 -0.87
N ARG A 520 37.46 5.46 0.42
CA ARG A 520 36.23 4.84 0.94
C ARG A 520 34.97 5.68 0.70
N ALA A 521 35.07 7.01 0.74
CA ALA A 521 33.91 7.88 0.51
C ALA A 521 33.45 7.82 -0.96
N LYS A 522 34.40 7.80 -1.90
CA LYS A 522 34.09 7.65 -3.33
C LYS A 522 33.56 6.26 -3.67
N ALA A 523 34.13 5.21 -3.07
CA ALA A 523 33.59 3.85 -3.18
C ALA A 523 32.14 3.82 -2.69
N GLY A 524 31.89 4.32 -1.48
CA GLY A 524 30.56 4.37 -0.90
C GLY A 524 29.54 5.21 -1.70
N PHE A 525 29.98 6.25 -2.41
CA PHE A 525 29.08 7.01 -3.28
C PHE A 525 28.68 6.22 -4.53
N PHE A 526 29.61 5.48 -5.14
CA PHE A 526 29.26 4.60 -6.26
C PHE A 526 28.41 3.42 -5.83
N ASP A 527 28.67 2.88 -4.64
CA ASP A 527 27.81 1.90 -3.98
C ASP A 527 26.37 2.43 -3.83
N ALA A 528 26.21 3.69 -3.42
CA ALA A 528 24.90 4.34 -3.32
C ALA A 528 24.19 4.43 -4.68
N ILE A 529 24.93 4.81 -5.73
CA ILE A 529 24.39 4.89 -7.10
C ILE A 529 23.97 3.51 -7.58
N ALA A 530 24.82 2.49 -7.39
CA ALA A 530 24.50 1.11 -7.74
C ALA A 530 23.23 0.66 -7.02
N LEU A 531 23.10 0.92 -5.71
CA LEU A 531 21.93 0.54 -4.94
C LEU A 531 20.64 1.17 -5.48
N VAL A 532 20.67 2.44 -5.90
CA VAL A 532 19.51 3.10 -6.52
C VAL A 532 19.23 2.60 -7.92
N MET A 533 20.25 2.41 -8.76
CA MET A 533 20.08 1.92 -10.12
C MET A 533 19.57 0.48 -10.18
N GLU A 534 19.91 -0.33 -9.19
CA GLU A 534 19.36 -1.67 -9.04
C GLU A 534 18.02 -1.72 -8.29
N THR A 535 17.52 -0.57 -7.85
CA THR A 535 16.20 -0.44 -7.23
C THR A 535 15.20 -0.04 -8.32
N GLY A 536 14.60 -1.02 -8.98
CA GLY A 536 13.81 -0.80 -10.19
C GLY A 536 12.67 0.21 -10.05
N PHE A 537 11.97 0.25 -8.92
CA PHE A 537 10.92 1.24 -8.69
C PHE A 537 11.49 2.67 -8.52
N ALA A 538 12.70 2.84 -8.00
CA ALA A 538 13.34 4.16 -7.88
C ALA A 538 13.73 4.70 -9.26
N VAL A 539 14.26 3.82 -10.13
CA VAL A 539 14.53 4.12 -11.54
C VAL A 539 13.25 4.52 -12.28
N THR A 540 12.17 3.77 -12.09
CA THR A 540 10.86 4.11 -12.67
C THR A 540 10.32 5.44 -12.18
N ALA A 541 10.37 5.71 -10.88
CA ALA A 541 9.91 6.99 -10.34
C ALA A 541 10.69 8.16 -10.95
N PHE A 542 12.02 8.08 -10.95
CA PHE A 542 12.88 9.13 -11.50
C PHE A 542 12.58 9.41 -12.98
N LEU A 543 12.50 8.35 -13.80
CA LEU A 543 12.21 8.49 -15.23
C LEU A 543 10.79 8.99 -15.49
N ALA A 544 9.81 8.50 -14.75
CA ALA A 544 8.43 8.96 -14.90
C ALA A 544 8.32 10.46 -14.57
N VAL A 545 8.97 10.93 -13.51
CA VAL A 545 9.05 12.37 -13.19
C VAL A 545 9.74 13.14 -14.30
N ALA A 546 10.93 12.70 -14.72
CA ALA A 546 11.71 13.39 -15.75
C ALA A 546 10.93 13.51 -17.07
N LEU A 547 10.35 12.41 -17.54
CA LEU A 547 9.57 12.39 -18.78
C LEU A 547 8.27 13.18 -18.64
N ASN A 548 7.58 13.12 -17.49
CA ASN A 548 6.39 13.92 -17.26
C ASN A 548 6.67 15.43 -17.23
N LEU A 549 7.87 15.85 -16.82
CA LEU A 549 8.28 17.26 -16.85
C LEU A 549 8.81 17.71 -18.22
N MET A 550 9.42 16.81 -18.99
CA MET A 550 10.02 17.14 -20.29
C MET A 550 9.02 17.08 -21.45
N LEU A 551 8.06 16.15 -21.40
CA LEU A 551 7.12 15.95 -22.49
C LEU A 551 5.95 16.94 -22.38
N PRO A 552 5.62 17.67 -23.47
CA PRO A 552 4.51 18.61 -23.48
C PRO A 552 3.20 17.87 -23.19
N GLU A 553 2.25 18.55 -22.56
CA GLU A 553 0.88 18.03 -22.40
C GLU A 553 0.24 17.89 -23.79
N GLU A 554 -0.45 16.78 -24.03
CA GLU A 554 -1.25 16.61 -25.25
C GLU A 554 -2.57 17.36 -25.02
N ASP A 555 -2.89 18.33 -25.87
CA ASP A 555 -4.16 19.04 -25.82
C ASP A 555 -5.26 18.10 -26.34
N GLU A 556 -6.15 17.64 -25.46
CA GLU A 556 -7.26 16.73 -25.81
C GLU A 556 -8.18 17.33 -26.90
N GLY A 557 -8.14 18.65 -27.10
CA GLY A 557 -8.86 19.34 -28.18
C GLY A 557 -8.33 19.04 -29.58
N GLU A 558 -7.02 18.89 -29.75
CA GLU A 558 -6.39 18.62 -31.06
C GLU A 558 -6.63 17.18 -31.51
N GLU A 559 -6.65 16.20 -30.59
CA GLU A 559 -6.99 14.80 -30.94
C GLU A 559 -8.46 14.66 -31.36
N VAL A 560 -9.39 15.37 -30.71
CA VAL A 560 -10.81 15.35 -31.11
C VAL A 560 -11.01 16.08 -32.45
N GLU A 561 -10.32 17.20 -32.69
CA GLU A 561 -10.37 17.90 -33.99
C GLU A 561 -9.74 17.08 -35.13
N SER A 562 -8.63 16.38 -34.88
CA SER A 562 -8.01 15.50 -35.89
C SER A 562 -8.85 14.26 -36.19
N LEU A 563 -9.40 13.59 -35.18
CA LEU A 563 -10.33 12.47 -35.37
C LEU A 563 -11.62 12.91 -36.08
N ALA A 564 -12.14 14.10 -35.75
CA ALA A 564 -13.27 14.68 -36.44
C ALA A 564 -12.93 15.05 -37.89
N GLY A 565 -11.72 15.57 -38.14
CA GLY A 565 -11.19 15.85 -39.48
C GLY A 565 -11.07 14.58 -40.33
N ASP A 566 -10.48 13.52 -39.77
CA ASP A 566 -10.32 12.22 -40.44
C ASP A 566 -11.67 11.60 -40.81
N LEU A 567 -12.67 11.67 -39.92
CA LEU A 567 -14.04 11.20 -40.21
C LEU A 567 -14.75 12.03 -41.27
N VAL A 568 -14.44 13.33 -41.37
CA VAL A 568 -14.98 14.22 -42.41
C VAL A 568 -14.33 13.91 -43.75
N ASP A 569 -13.02 13.65 -43.77
CA ASP A 569 -12.28 13.29 -44.98
C ASP A 569 -12.64 11.87 -45.48
N GLU A 570 -12.88 10.90 -44.60
CA GLU A 570 -13.43 9.58 -44.96
C GLU A 570 -14.82 9.71 -45.60
N ARG A 571 -15.73 10.52 -45.02
CA ARG A 571 -17.05 10.76 -45.63
C ARG A 571 -16.96 11.45 -46.99
N ARG A 572 -16.04 12.40 -47.16
CA ARG A 572 -15.80 13.05 -48.45
C ARG A 572 -15.25 12.08 -49.50
N ALA A 573 -14.42 11.13 -49.09
CA ALA A 573 -13.93 10.07 -49.97
C ALA A 573 -15.07 9.13 -50.39
N GLU A 574 -15.94 8.71 -49.45
CA GLU A 574 -17.12 7.88 -49.75
C GLU A 574 -18.14 8.60 -50.64
N GLU A 575 -18.37 9.89 -50.43
CA GLU A 575 -19.25 10.72 -51.29
C GLU A 575 -18.67 10.91 -52.70
N ALA A 576 -17.35 11.01 -52.83
CA ALA A 576 -16.67 11.09 -54.12
C ALA A 576 -16.69 9.74 -54.88
N GLU A 577 -16.71 8.61 -54.17
CA GLU A 577 -16.87 7.28 -54.77
C GLU A 577 -18.33 6.96 -55.17
N MET A 578 -19.32 7.56 -54.49
CA MET A 578 -20.74 7.39 -54.82
C MET A 578 -21.27 8.36 -55.89
N GLY A 579 -20.50 9.37 -56.28
CA GLY A 579 -20.84 10.33 -57.31
C GLY A 579 -20.36 9.92 -58.70
N ASP A 580 -21.12 9.04 -59.38
CA ASP A 580 -21.62 9.21 -60.76
C ASP A 580 -21.94 7.86 -61.44
N PRO A 581 -23.22 7.46 -61.56
CA PRO A 581 -23.66 6.56 -62.62
C PRO A 581 -24.44 7.35 -63.68
N GLU A 582 -23.80 7.57 -64.83
CA GLU A 582 -24.43 7.99 -66.09
C GLU A 582 -25.66 7.11 -66.38
N TRP A 583 -26.87 7.65 -66.17
CA TRP A 583 -28.11 7.05 -66.66
C TRP A 583 -28.55 7.74 -67.96
N LYS A 584 -28.24 7.12 -69.10
CA LYS A 584 -28.86 7.39 -70.41
C LYS A 584 -30.25 6.77 -70.44
N GLY A 585 -31.30 7.56 -70.69
CA GLY A 585 -32.64 7.03 -70.96
C GLY A 585 -33.75 8.07 -71.14
N HIS A 586 -34.02 8.36 -72.41
CA HIS A 586 -35.11 9.10 -73.08
C HIS A 586 -36.49 9.28 -72.39
N ASP A 587 -37.08 10.46 -72.68
CA ASP A 587 -38.49 10.81 -72.95
C ASP A 587 -39.57 10.88 -71.86
N SER A 588 -40.03 12.09 -71.52
CA SER A 588 -41.10 12.83 -72.23
C SER A 588 -41.96 13.72 -71.30
N GLU A 589 -42.11 14.97 -71.75
CA GLU A 589 -43.22 15.91 -71.64
C GLU A 589 -43.98 16.23 -70.33
N ASN A 590 -44.07 17.56 -70.15
CA ASN A 590 -45.19 18.36 -69.63
C ASN A 590 -45.40 18.54 -68.12
N GLY A 591 -45.11 19.77 -67.69
CA GLY A 591 -46.18 20.62 -67.16
C GLY A 591 -46.02 21.16 -65.73
N ARG A 592 -45.41 22.35 -65.63
CA ARG A 592 -45.73 23.50 -64.74
C ARG A 592 -46.19 23.19 -63.29
N VAL A 593 -45.54 23.82 -62.31
CA VAL A 593 -45.98 25.08 -61.65
C VAL A 593 -44.78 25.73 -60.92
N ARG A 594 -44.70 27.06 -61.01
CA ARG A 594 -43.67 27.97 -60.46
C ARG A 594 -44.02 28.50 -59.04
N PRO A 595 -43.05 29.14 -58.35
CA PRO A 595 -43.04 29.46 -56.90
C PRO A 595 -43.36 30.93 -56.58
N SER A 596 -43.40 31.35 -55.29
CA SER A 596 -42.88 32.66 -54.83
C SER A 596 -42.99 32.95 -53.31
N GLY A 597 -42.00 33.74 -52.82
CA GLY A 597 -42.09 34.67 -51.67
C GLY A 597 -41.41 34.17 -50.38
N SER A 598 -40.17 34.49 -49.98
CA SER A 598 -39.36 35.73 -49.85
C SER A 598 -39.44 36.43 -48.49
N THR A 599 -38.31 37.06 -48.13
CA THR A 599 -37.95 37.91 -46.98
C THR A 599 -37.50 37.18 -45.70
N ASN A 600 -36.46 37.55 -44.96
CA ASN A 600 -35.26 38.42 -45.02
C ASN A 600 -34.87 38.62 -43.54
N GLY A 601 -33.58 38.58 -43.16
CA GLY A 601 -33.15 39.04 -41.82
C GLY A 601 -31.80 38.52 -41.35
N ASN A 602 -30.72 39.09 -41.89
CA ASN A 602 -29.35 39.01 -41.35
C ASN A 602 -29.21 39.75 -40.02
N VAL A 603 -28.41 39.24 -39.06
CA VAL A 603 -27.47 40.03 -38.25
C VAL A 603 -26.26 39.17 -37.86
N GLU A 604 -25.08 39.78 -38.01
CA GLU A 604 -23.70 39.28 -37.91
C GLU A 604 -23.13 39.04 -36.50
N LEU A 605 -22.00 38.34 -36.51
CA LEU A 605 -20.97 38.15 -35.49
C LEU A 605 -20.37 39.45 -34.92
N SER A 606 -19.88 39.40 -33.66
CA SER A 606 -18.64 40.09 -33.28
C SER A 606 -17.94 39.41 -32.11
N LYS A 607 -16.61 39.42 -32.20
CA LYS A 607 -15.60 38.86 -31.28
C LYS A 607 -15.50 39.67 -29.97
N ALA A 608 -15.19 38.97 -28.87
CA ALA A 608 -14.26 39.39 -27.82
C ALA A 608 -13.79 38.15 -27.05
#